data_AF-A0A4V2AFU0-F1
#
_entry.id   AF-A0A4V2AFU0-F1
#
_cell.length_a   1.000
_cell.length_b   1.000
_cell.length_c   1.000
_cell.angle_alpha   90.00
_cell.angle_beta   90.00
_cell.angle_gamma   90.00
#
_symmetry.space_group_name_H-M   'P 1'
#
loop_
_entity.id
_entity.type
_entity.pdbx_description
1 polymer ?
#
loop_
_entity_poly.entity_id
_entity_poly.type
_entity_poly.pdbx_seq_one_letter_code
_entity_poly.pdbx_strand_id
1 'polypeptide(L)'
;MKLRALSFAVLSLTLAVTACKKDAKEDDNTSTVDLETRVTTHADDQNRVSNEMDAVDNDVNSYLEESGAFGREQDVMAPPCNTTVSFDSTQAVRRMTITFSGNNCANTHARTGSIVATIPLQQRWRDSGAVVTETINNLRITRLSDNKSLTINGTRTLTNATGGRIASLFMPGPGGRNVVRHRIDGSMTVTFDNNTQRQWSVARQREFARSQQDSLVITVTGTHTDGQTTGIAEWGTNRFGASFSTQIVEPLRFAQSCHFRLGAGKVQHNGVGATTVVTYGLNAQGAPTGCPGANPYYFKAVWTGAGGNTQTVIRPYF
;
A
#
# COMPACT_ATOMS: atom_id res chain seq x y z
N MET A 1 -8.56 93.28 -24.11
CA MET A 1 -7.71 93.30 -22.90
C MET A 1 -8.62 93.03 -21.71
N LYS A 2 -8.48 91.86 -21.07
CA LYS A 2 -7.92 91.68 -19.70
C LYS A 2 -8.80 92.40 -18.65
N LEU A 3 -9.39 91.80 -17.61
CA LEU A 3 -8.92 90.74 -16.72
C LEU A 3 -10.03 90.41 -15.68
N ARG A 4 -10.07 89.14 -15.21
CA ARG A 4 -10.44 88.65 -13.84
C ARG A 4 -11.90 88.78 -13.37
N ALA A 5 -12.64 87.69 -13.12
CA ALA A 5 -12.51 86.63 -12.11
C ALA A 5 -13.54 86.85 -11.01
N LEU A 6 -14.55 85.97 -10.91
CA LEU A 6 -15.22 85.68 -9.64
C LEU A 6 -15.71 84.23 -9.65
N SER A 7 -15.20 83.50 -8.68
CA SER A 7 -15.53 82.13 -8.32
C SER A 7 -16.97 82.00 -7.83
N PHE A 8 -17.65 80.91 -8.17
CA PHE A 8 -18.47 80.19 -7.19
C PHE A 8 -18.40 78.70 -7.50
N ALA A 9 -17.85 77.97 -6.53
CA ALA A 9 -17.60 76.55 -6.57
C ALA A 9 -18.92 75.79 -6.40
N VAL A 10 -19.25 74.93 -7.37
CA VAL A 10 -20.22 73.84 -7.16
C VAL A 10 -19.41 72.64 -6.68
N LEU A 11 -19.44 72.40 -5.37
CA LEU A 11 -18.87 71.23 -4.75
C LEU A 11 -19.82 70.05 -5.00
N SER A 12 -19.64 69.39 -6.14
CA SER A 12 -20.28 68.13 -6.47
C SER A 12 -19.75 67.05 -5.53
N LEU A 13 -20.55 66.71 -4.51
CA LEU A 13 -20.29 65.60 -3.60
C LEU A 13 -20.55 64.27 -4.35
N THR A 14 -19.58 63.81 -5.13
CA THR A 14 -19.54 62.43 -5.63
C THR A 14 -19.20 61.52 -4.46
N LEU A 15 -20.24 60.98 -3.83
CA LEU A 15 -20.14 59.78 -3.01
C LEU A 15 -19.64 58.65 -3.91
N ALA A 16 -18.32 58.44 -3.93
CA ALA A 16 -17.75 57.18 -4.33
C ALA A 16 -18.25 56.13 -3.32
N VAL A 17 -19.31 55.43 -3.68
CA VAL A 17 -19.58 54.10 -3.14
C VAL A 17 -18.42 53.23 -3.60
N THR A 18 -17.35 53.22 -2.79
CA THR A 18 -16.43 52.10 -2.73
C THR A 18 -17.25 50.91 -2.28
N ALA A 19 -17.82 50.20 -3.25
CA ALA A 19 -18.17 48.81 -3.08
C ALA A 19 -16.86 48.11 -2.72
N CYS A 20 -16.58 48.01 -1.42
CA CYS A 20 -15.93 46.82 -0.91
C CYS A 20 -16.78 45.69 -1.47
N LYS A 21 -16.27 45.02 -2.52
CA LYS A 21 -16.48 43.59 -2.59
C LYS A 21 -16.00 43.11 -1.23
N LYS A 22 -16.95 42.94 -0.31
CA LYS A 22 -16.85 41.89 0.67
C LYS A 22 -16.61 40.70 -0.22
N ASP A 23 -15.34 40.32 -0.35
CA ASP A 23 -14.99 39.01 -0.86
C ASP A 23 -15.99 38.12 -0.16
N ALA A 24 -16.84 37.49 -0.99
CA ALA A 24 -17.65 36.41 -0.51
C ALA A 24 -16.61 35.55 0.20
N LYS A 25 -16.69 35.55 1.54
CA LYS A 25 -16.15 34.44 2.28
C LYS A 25 -16.77 33.28 1.53
N GLU A 26 -15.93 32.56 0.79
CA GLU A 26 -16.26 31.19 0.45
C GLU A 26 -16.86 30.65 1.74
N ASP A 27 -18.14 30.31 1.67
CA ASP A 27 -18.71 29.46 2.67
C ASP A 27 -17.71 28.32 2.79
N ASP A 28 -16.97 28.32 3.91
CA ASP A 28 -16.08 27.24 4.32
C ASP A 28 -16.97 26.09 4.79
N ASN A 29 -17.81 25.68 3.85
CA ASN A 29 -18.51 24.44 3.78
C ASN A 29 -17.65 23.54 2.87
N THR A 30 -16.34 23.51 3.15
CA THR A 30 -15.48 22.38 2.82
C THR A 30 -16.05 21.20 3.59
N SER A 31 -17.13 20.66 3.02
CA SER A 31 -18.15 19.90 3.72
C SER A 31 -17.52 18.72 4.44
N THR A 32 -18.05 18.37 5.62
CA THR A 32 -17.69 17.13 6.32
C THR A 32 -17.77 15.90 5.40
N VAL A 33 -18.64 15.96 4.39
CA VAL A 33 -18.80 14.99 3.29
C VAL A 33 -17.55 14.88 2.40
N ASP A 34 -16.83 15.99 2.13
CA ASP A 34 -15.57 15.97 1.36
C ASP A 34 -14.45 15.30 2.15
N LEU A 35 -14.28 15.65 3.43
CA LEU A 35 -13.25 15.03 4.27
C LEU A 35 -13.50 13.54 4.48
N GLU A 36 -14.74 13.14 4.78
CA GLU A 36 -15.11 11.73 4.92
C GLU A 36 -14.80 10.97 3.63
N THR A 37 -15.19 11.51 2.47
CA THR A 37 -14.92 10.89 1.17
C THR A 37 -13.42 10.72 0.95
N ARG A 38 -12.62 11.75 1.23
CA ARG A 38 -11.16 11.72 1.05
C ARG A 38 -10.48 10.70 1.97
N VAL A 39 -10.84 10.71 3.25
CA VAL A 39 -10.28 9.81 4.28
C VAL A 39 -10.64 8.36 3.98
N THR A 40 -11.92 8.09 3.74
CA THR A 40 -12.40 6.72 3.49
C THR A 40 -11.89 6.15 2.18
N THR A 41 -11.84 6.96 1.12
CA THR A 41 -11.27 6.55 -0.16
C THR A 41 -9.76 6.31 -0.05
N HIS A 42 -9.02 7.16 0.67
CA HIS A 42 -7.60 6.92 0.89
C HIS A 42 -7.35 5.63 1.68
N ALA A 43 -8.14 5.34 2.72
CA ALA A 43 -8.02 4.10 3.48
C ALA A 43 -8.30 2.87 2.59
N ASP A 44 -9.34 2.92 1.75
CA ASP A 44 -9.64 1.84 0.78
C ASP A 44 -8.49 1.66 -0.22
N ASP A 45 -7.97 2.75 -0.76
CA ASP A 45 -6.86 2.75 -1.72
C ASP A 45 -5.59 2.17 -1.13
N GLN A 46 -5.20 2.65 0.05
CA GLN A 46 -4.00 2.22 0.74
C GLN A 46 -4.10 0.73 1.07
N ASN A 47 -5.22 0.30 1.64
CA ASN A 47 -5.46 -1.11 1.92
C ASN A 47 -5.37 -1.94 0.63
N ARG A 48 -6.00 -1.48 -0.46
CA ARG A 48 -5.99 -2.19 -1.74
C ARG A 48 -4.58 -2.29 -2.32
N VAL A 49 -3.84 -1.19 -2.43
CA VAL A 49 -2.46 -1.19 -2.93
C VAL A 49 -1.58 -2.09 -2.07
N SER A 50 -1.68 -1.97 -0.74
CA SER A 50 -0.92 -2.79 0.20
C SER A 50 -1.19 -4.28 0.03
N ASN A 51 -2.47 -4.70 0.05
CA ASN A 51 -2.84 -6.11 -0.01
C ASN A 51 -2.42 -6.73 -1.34
N GLU A 52 -2.59 -6.02 -2.46
CA GLU A 52 -2.15 -6.51 -3.77
C GLU A 52 -0.63 -6.63 -3.84
N MET A 53 0.12 -5.67 -3.28
CA MET A 53 1.57 -5.75 -3.24
C MET A 53 2.07 -6.90 -2.33
N ASP A 54 1.44 -7.12 -1.19
CA ASP A 54 1.77 -8.25 -0.29
C ASP A 54 1.45 -9.61 -0.96
N ALA A 55 0.38 -9.68 -1.77
CA ALA A 55 0.05 -10.86 -2.57
C ALA A 55 1.08 -11.09 -3.69
N VAL A 56 1.50 -10.02 -4.37
CA VAL A 56 2.59 -10.08 -5.36
C VAL A 56 3.91 -10.52 -4.72
N ASP A 57 4.22 -10.04 -3.52
CA ASP A 57 5.40 -10.49 -2.77
C ASP A 57 5.33 -11.99 -2.46
N ASN A 58 4.14 -12.51 -2.14
CA ASN A 58 3.96 -13.95 -1.95
C ASN A 58 4.21 -14.73 -3.23
N ASP A 59 3.71 -14.23 -4.36
CA ASP A 59 3.92 -14.85 -5.68
C ASP A 59 5.41 -14.87 -6.06
N VAL A 60 6.13 -13.75 -5.89
CA VAL A 60 7.58 -13.71 -6.17
C VAL A 60 8.33 -14.65 -5.22
N ASN A 61 8.01 -14.64 -3.92
CA ASN A 61 8.63 -15.55 -2.96
C ASN A 61 8.40 -17.02 -3.33
N SER A 62 7.20 -17.42 -3.79
CA SER A 62 6.93 -18.80 -4.20
C SER A 62 7.95 -19.29 -5.24
N TYR A 63 8.20 -18.49 -6.28
CA TYR A 63 9.18 -18.85 -7.30
C TYR A 63 10.64 -18.75 -6.83
N LEU A 64 10.97 -17.81 -5.94
CA LEU A 64 12.32 -17.72 -5.35
C LEU A 64 12.63 -18.95 -4.46
N GLU A 65 11.62 -19.51 -3.81
CA GLU A 65 11.73 -20.70 -2.97
C GLU A 65 11.81 -22.00 -3.80
N GLU A 66 11.04 -22.08 -4.88
CA GLU A 66 10.86 -23.28 -5.71
C GLU A 66 11.90 -23.43 -6.83
N SER A 67 12.27 -22.34 -7.50
CA SER A 67 13.04 -22.40 -8.74
C SER A 67 14.46 -22.89 -8.54
N GLY A 68 14.85 -23.97 -9.23
CA GLY A 68 16.23 -24.47 -9.38
C GLY A 68 17.32 -23.40 -9.52
N ALA A 69 17.00 -22.32 -10.25
CA ALA A 69 17.92 -21.23 -10.55
C ALA A 69 18.15 -20.29 -9.36
N PHE A 70 17.16 -20.14 -8.48
CA PHE A 70 17.23 -19.32 -7.26
C PHE A 70 17.40 -20.20 -6.00
N GLY A 71 17.08 -21.49 -6.10
CA GLY A 71 17.06 -22.48 -5.04
C GLY A 71 16.67 -23.92 -5.39
N ARG A 72 16.69 -24.90 -4.46
CA ARG A 72 16.07 -26.24 -4.68
C ARG A 72 14.61 -26.21 -4.26
N GLU A 73 13.75 -26.90 -5.00
CA GLU A 73 12.30 -27.01 -4.83
C GLU A 73 11.87 -27.36 -3.40
N GLN A 74 10.95 -26.58 -2.82
CA GLN A 74 10.33 -26.82 -1.51
C GLN A 74 8.88 -26.31 -1.54
N ASP A 75 7.91 -27.20 -1.29
CA ASP A 75 6.45 -26.96 -1.36
C ASP A 75 5.92 -26.16 -0.15
N VAL A 76 6.42 -24.94 0.04
CA VAL A 76 6.01 -24.09 1.19
C VAL A 76 5.04 -22.99 0.78
N MET A 77 5.09 -22.56 -0.48
CA MET A 77 4.14 -21.62 -1.07
C MET A 77 3.78 -22.11 -2.47
N ALA A 78 2.48 -22.26 -2.75
CA ALA A 78 2.02 -22.69 -4.06
C ALA A 78 2.29 -21.58 -5.10
N PRO A 79 2.74 -21.93 -6.33
CA PRO A 79 2.84 -20.97 -7.41
C PRO A 79 1.50 -20.28 -7.70
N PRO A 80 1.51 -19.02 -8.14
CA PRO A 80 0.31 -18.35 -8.58
C PRO A 80 -0.33 -19.02 -9.79
N CYS A 81 -1.66 -18.87 -9.91
CA CYS A 81 -2.43 -19.32 -11.06
C CYS A 81 -2.36 -18.30 -12.20
N ASN A 82 -2.50 -18.80 -13.43
CA ASN A 82 -2.49 -18.01 -14.67
C ASN A 82 -1.25 -17.13 -14.81
N THR A 83 -0.11 -17.71 -14.50
CA THR A 83 1.21 -17.11 -14.67
C THR A 83 2.10 -18.01 -15.53
N THR A 84 2.99 -17.39 -16.27
CA THR A 84 4.12 -18.07 -16.90
C THR A 84 5.41 -17.50 -16.37
N VAL A 85 6.43 -18.35 -16.24
CA VAL A 85 7.75 -17.93 -15.76
C VAL A 85 8.80 -18.30 -16.79
N SER A 86 9.66 -17.35 -17.11
CA SER A 86 10.85 -17.59 -17.91
C SER A 86 12.12 -17.22 -17.12
N PHE A 87 13.20 -17.94 -17.41
CA PHE A 87 14.49 -17.73 -16.79
C PHE A 87 15.51 -17.37 -17.86
N ASP A 88 16.23 -16.27 -17.66
CA ASP A 88 17.22 -15.75 -18.61
C ASP A 88 18.44 -15.25 -17.84
N SER A 89 19.40 -16.13 -17.58
CA SER A 89 20.59 -15.77 -16.81
C SER A 89 21.69 -15.26 -17.73
N THR A 90 22.34 -14.18 -17.33
CA THR A 90 23.57 -13.69 -17.95
C THR A 90 24.78 -14.11 -17.12
N GLN A 91 25.99 -13.74 -17.56
CA GLN A 91 27.21 -13.96 -16.76
C GLN A 91 27.25 -13.17 -15.44
N ALA A 92 26.39 -12.15 -15.28
CA ALA A 92 26.38 -11.27 -14.11
C ALA A 92 25.15 -11.45 -13.20
N VAL A 93 23.99 -11.76 -13.77
CA VAL A 93 22.71 -11.82 -13.04
C VAL A 93 21.88 -13.03 -13.42
N ARG A 94 21.14 -13.58 -12.44
CA ARG A 94 20.01 -14.48 -12.73
C ARG A 94 18.76 -13.64 -12.84
N ARG A 95 18.00 -13.82 -13.93
CA ARG A 95 16.73 -13.14 -14.18
C ARG A 95 15.59 -14.15 -14.20
N MET A 96 14.48 -13.77 -13.58
CA MET A 96 13.20 -14.43 -13.65
C MET A 96 12.15 -13.42 -14.12
N THR A 97 11.38 -13.77 -15.13
CA THR A 97 10.26 -12.95 -15.59
C THR A 97 8.97 -13.70 -15.35
N ILE A 98 8.13 -13.17 -14.45
CA ILE A 98 6.79 -13.67 -14.16
C ILE A 98 5.81 -12.85 -15.00
N THR A 99 5.00 -13.51 -15.83
CA THR A 99 3.96 -12.86 -16.64
C THR A 99 2.59 -13.32 -16.17
N PHE A 100 1.72 -12.38 -15.83
CA PHE A 100 0.34 -12.63 -15.42
C PHE A 100 -0.59 -12.50 -16.62
N SER A 101 -1.55 -13.42 -16.76
CA SER A 101 -2.45 -13.45 -17.92
C SER A 101 -3.89 -13.89 -17.59
N GLY A 102 -4.31 -13.82 -16.33
CA GLY A 102 -5.65 -14.27 -15.95
C GLY A 102 -5.97 -14.09 -14.48
N ASN A 103 -6.96 -14.86 -14.01
CA ASN A 103 -7.42 -14.78 -12.63
C ASN A 103 -6.40 -15.33 -11.64
N ASN A 104 -6.36 -14.77 -10.43
CA ASN A 104 -5.67 -15.39 -9.31
C ASN A 104 -6.34 -16.72 -8.92
N CYS A 105 -5.66 -17.54 -8.12
CA CYS A 105 -6.18 -18.87 -7.74
C CYS A 105 -7.52 -18.81 -7.00
N ALA A 106 -7.78 -17.73 -6.27
CA ALA A 106 -9.03 -17.53 -5.55
C ALA A 106 -10.19 -17.05 -6.44
N ASN A 107 -9.97 -16.76 -7.73
CA ASN A 107 -10.94 -16.16 -8.63
C ASN A 107 -11.61 -14.89 -8.06
N THR A 108 -10.80 -14.04 -7.41
CA THR A 108 -11.23 -12.74 -6.86
C THR A 108 -10.66 -11.57 -7.64
N HIS A 109 -9.52 -11.76 -8.29
CA HIS A 109 -8.81 -10.73 -9.04
C HIS A 109 -8.31 -11.25 -10.38
N ALA A 110 -8.49 -10.47 -11.45
CA ALA A 110 -7.80 -10.68 -12.73
C ALA A 110 -6.51 -9.87 -12.76
N ARG A 111 -5.41 -10.50 -13.20
CA ARG A 111 -4.06 -9.93 -13.21
C ARG A 111 -3.44 -10.04 -14.59
N THR A 112 -2.90 -8.92 -15.09
CA THR A 112 -2.10 -8.87 -16.31
C THR A 112 -0.85 -8.03 -16.12
N GLY A 113 0.16 -8.21 -16.98
CA GLY A 113 1.45 -7.52 -16.88
C GLY A 113 2.56 -8.45 -16.45
N SER A 114 3.71 -7.91 -16.07
CA SER A 114 4.87 -8.73 -15.70
C SER A 114 5.71 -8.15 -14.59
N ILE A 115 6.46 -9.02 -13.94
CA ILE A 115 7.48 -8.69 -12.94
C ILE A 115 8.78 -9.33 -13.37
N VAL A 116 9.84 -8.53 -13.45
CA VAL A 116 11.19 -9.00 -13.71
C VAL A 116 11.98 -8.95 -12.41
N ALA A 117 12.29 -10.11 -11.86
CA ALA A 117 13.13 -10.26 -10.67
C ALA A 117 14.57 -10.61 -11.09
N THR A 118 15.55 -9.91 -10.52
CA THR A 118 16.98 -10.13 -10.80
C THR A 118 17.78 -10.23 -9.50
N ILE A 119 18.77 -11.13 -9.48
CA ILE A 119 19.72 -11.29 -8.38
C ILE A 119 21.14 -11.42 -8.96
N PRO A 120 22.18 -10.86 -8.32
CA PRO A 120 23.56 -11.08 -8.72
C PRO A 120 23.91 -12.58 -8.74
N LEU A 121 24.64 -13.04 -9.74
CA LEU A 121 24.95 -14.47 -9.93
C LEU A 121 25.72 -15.08 -8.74
N GLN A 122 26.54 -14.26 -8.07
CA GLN A 122 27.32 -14.67 -6.90
C GLN A 122 26.49 -14.77 -5.61
N GLN A 123 25.26 -14.26 -5.61
CA GLN A 123 24.34 -14.40 -4.48
C GLN A 123 23.34 -15.54 -4.74
N ARG A 124 22.88 -16.18 -3.67
CA ARG A 124 21.72 -17.05 -3.67
C ARG A 124 20.67 -16.42 -2.79
N TRP A 125 19.39 -16.64 -3.10
CA TRP A 125 18.30 -16.01 -2.36
C TRP A 125 18.36 -16.33 -0.85
N ARG A 126 18.81 -17.53 -0.49
CA ARG A 126 18.97 -17.96 0.90
C ARG A 126 20.09 -17.26 1.68
N ASP A 127 20.95 -16.51 1.02
CA ASP A 127 22.11 -15.91 1.67
C ASP A 127 21.65 -14.67 2.45
N SER A 128 22.22 -14.44 3.63
CA SER A 128 21.89 -13.24 4.40
C SER A 128 22.37 -11.99 3.66
N GLY A 129 21.50 -11.01 3.54
CA GLY A 129 21.75 -9.79 2.77
C GLY A 129 21.63 -9.97 1.25
N ALA A 130 21.17 -11.12 0.75
CA ALA A 130 20.86 -11.27 -0.67
C ALA A 130 19.77 -10.29 -1.09
N VAL A 131 19.94 -9.63 -2.24
CA VAL A 131 18.99 -8.62 -2.74
C VAL A 131 18.46 -9.05 -4.10
N VAL A 132 17.14 -9.16 -4.19
CA VAL A 132 16.42 -9.30 -5.46
C VAL A 132 15.91 -7.92 -5.84
N THR A 133 16.23 -7.47 -7.05
CA THR A 133 15.63 -6.27 -7.65
C THR A 133 14.45 -6.68 -8.50
N GLU A 134 13.29 -6.11 -8.22
CA GLU A 134 12.04 -6.36 -8.92
C GLU A 134 11.62 -5.12 -9.73
N THR A 135 11.44 -5.31 -11.02
CA THR A 135 10.84 -4.32 -11.92
C THR A 135 9.42 -4.75 -12.26
N ILE A 136 8.44 -3.98 -11.82
CA ILE A 136 7.01 -4.20 -12.08
C ILE A 136 6.62 -3.43 -13.33
N ASN A 137 6.12 -4.14 -14.35
CA ASN A 137 5.78 -3.59 -15.65
C ASN A 137 4.29 -3.80 -15.95
N ASN A 138 3.54 -2.70 -15.94
CA ASN A 138 2.11 -2.65 -16.26
C ASN A 138 1.29 -3.72 -15.54
N LEU A 139 1.60 -3.96 -14.26
CA LEU A 139 0.87 -4.93 -13.46
C LEU A 139 -0.52 -4.36 -13.17
N ARG A 140 -1.50 -4.77 -13.97
CA ARG A 140 -2.89 -4.38 -13.82
C ARG A 140 -3.65 -5.44 -13.05
N ILE A 141 -4.30 -5.01 -11.97
CA ILE A 141 -5.08 -5.86 -11.09
C ILE A 141 -6.50 -5.35 -11.02
N THR A 142 -7.44 -6.17 -11.49
CA THR A 142 -8.87 -5.87 -11.53
C THR A 142 -9.60 -6.75 -10.54
N ARG A 143 -10.28 -6.14 -9.57
CA ARG A 143 -11.14 -6.86 -8.63
C ARG A 143 -12.42 -7.28 -9.35
N LEU A 144 -12.73 -8.58 -9.33
CA LEU A 144 -13.84 -9.14 -10.10
C LEU A 144 -15.22 -8.77 -9.53
N SER A 145 -15.30 -8.47 -8.23
CA SER A 145 -16.57 -8.15 -7.58
C SER A 145 -17.16 -6.80 -8.00
N ASP A 146 -16.33 -5.83 -8.38
CA ASP A 146 -16.76 -4.47 -8.71
C ASP A 146 -16.06 -3.84 -9.94
N ASN A 147 -15.24 -4.63 -10.65
CA ASN A 147 -14.49 -4.22 -11.84
C ASN A 147 -13.54 -3.02 -11.63
N LYS A 148 -13.26 -2.63 -10.39
CA LYS A 148 -12.27 -1.59 -10.14
C LYS A 148 -10.88 -2.13 -10.43
N SER A 149 -10.04 -1.32 -11.07
CA SER A 149 -8.67 -1.70 -11.41
C SER A 149 -7.65 -0.77 -10.76
N LEU A 150 -6.45 -1.27 -10.55
CA LEU A 150 -5.25 -0.49 -10.30
C LEU A 150 -4.14 -1.01 -11.21
N THR A 151 -3.25 -0.14 -11.64
CA THR A 151 -2.06 -0.52 -12.42
C THR A 151 -0.82 -0.03 -11.71
N ILE A 152 0.12 -0.93 -11.46
CA ILE A 152 1.37 -0.65 -10.77
C ILE A 152 2.53 -0.76 -11.76
N ASN A 153 3.40 0.24 -11.70
CA ASN A 153 4.71 0.24 -12.34
C ASN A 153 5.76 0.64 -11.32
N GLY A 154 7.00 0.18 -11.43
CA GLY A 154 8.07 0.68 -10.57
C GLY A 154 9.18 -0.31 -10.35
N THR A 155 10.11 0.09 -9.49
CA THR A 155 11.24 -0.75 -9.10
C THR A 155 11.31 -0.80 -7.58
N ARG A 156 11.44 -2.01 -7.05
CA ARG A 156 11.64 -2.27 -5.63
C ARG A 156 12.72 -3.30 -5.42
N THR A 157 13.27 -3.34 -4.21
CA THR A 157 14.20 -4.37 -3.78
C THR A 157 13.56 -5.22 -2.70
N LEU A 158 13.82 -6.52 -2.76
CA LEU A 158 13.48 -7.49 -1.75
C LEU A 158 14.79 -8.06 -1.19
N THR A 159 15.09 -7.75 0.07
CA THR A 159 16.33 -8.15 0.75
C THR A 159 16.06 -9.27 1.73
N ASN A 160 16.77 -10.39 1.65
CA ASN A 160 16.72 -11.44 2.67
C ASN A 160 17.59 -11.04 3.88
N ALA A 161 17.01 -10.35 4.86
CA ALA A 161 17.75 -9.70 5.94
C ALA A 161 18.40 -10.70 6.91
N THR A 162 17.76 -11.84 7.17
CA THR A 162 18.28 -12.87 8.09
C THR A 162 19.03 -14.00 7.37
N GLY A 163 18.87 -14.10 6.04
CA GLY A 163 19.18 -15.30 5.29
C GLY A 163 18.20 -16.44 5.59
N GLY A 164 18.48 -17.61 5.01
CA GLY A 164 17.60 -18.75 5.05
C GLY A 164 16.48 -18.66 4.02
N ARG A 165 15.53 -19.59 4.14
CA ARG A 165 14.38 -19.72 3.25
C ARG A 165 13.12 -19.77 4.06
N ILE A 166 11.98 -19.38 3.49
CA ILE A 166 10.70 -19.57 4.17
C ILE A 166 10.52 -21.07 4.51
N ALA A 167 10.97 -21.98 3.64
CA ALA A 167 10.99 -23.41 3.90
C ALA A 167 11.80 -23.83 5.15
N SER A 168 12.83 -23.06 5.52
CA SER A 168 13.64 -23.36 6.70
C SER A 168 12.89 -23.20 8.01
N LEU A 169 11.72 -22.54 8.01
CA LEU A 169 10.83 -22.48 9.18
C LEU A 169 10.21 -23.83 9.54
N PHE A 170 10.19 -24.77 8.60
CA PHE A 170 9.56 -26.09 8.76
C PHE A 170 10.56 -27.23 8.87
N MET A 171 11.86 -26.95 8.71
CA MET A 171 12.91 -27.96 8.77
C MET A 171 13.38 -28.22 10.21
N PRO A 172 13.49 -29.48 10.65
CA PRO A 172 14.14 -29.80 11.92
C PRO A 172 15.68 -29.68 11.83
N GLY A 173 16.34 -29.45 12.96
CA GLY A 173 17.80 -29.52 13.08
C GLY A 173 18.55 -28.24 12.62
N PRO A 174 19.88 -28.35 12.36
CA PRO A 174 20.76 -27.19 12.14
C PRO A 174 20.43 -26.31 10.92
N GLY A 175 19.63 -26.83 9.98
CA GLY A 175 19.13 -26.08 8.82
C GLY A 175 17.81 -25.36 9.06
N GLY A 176 17.17 -25.60 10.20
CA GLY A 176 15.91 -24.97 10.62
C GLY A 176 16.11 -23.53 11.09
N ARG A 177 15.06 -22.73 10.99
CA ARG A 177 15.01 -21.35 11.48
C ARG A 177 13.71 -21.10 12.22
N ASN A 178 13.76 -20.21 13.22
CA ASN A 178 12.54 -19.75 13.90
C ASN A 178 11.88 -18.61 13.15
N VAL A 179 12.70 -17.78 12.48
CA VAL A 179 12.28 -16.57 11.80
C VAL A 179 13.10 -16.37 10.52
N VAL A 180 12.43 -15.90 9.47
CA VAL A 180 13.05 -15.34 8.27
C VAL A 180 12.49 -13.93 8.06
N ARG A 181 13.35 -12.95 7.82
CA ARG A 181 12.93 -11.56 7.58
C ARG A 181 13.31 -11.11 6.19
N HIS A 182 12.34 -10.61 5.46
CA HIS A 182 12.57 -9.89 4.20
C HIS A 182 12.31 -8.40 4.39
N ARG A 183 13.14 -7.56 3.80
CA ARG A 183 12.95 -6.11 3.76
C ARG A 183 12.61 -5.68 2.34
N ILE A 184 11.63 -4.80 2.21
CA ILE A 184 11.13 -4.28 0.94
C ILE A 184 11.30 -2.77 0.95
N ASP A 185 12.03 -2.24 -0.03
CA ASP A 185 12.18 -0.79 -0.24
C ASP A 185 11.98 -0.48 -1.72
N GLY A 186 11.37 0.65 -2.05
CA GLY A 186 11.26 1.05 -3.46
C GLY A 186 10.29 2.19 -3.72
N SER A 187 10.15 2.50 -5.01
CA SER A 187 9.22 3.50 -5.50
C SER A 187 8.41 2.94 -6.66
N MET A 188 7.14 3.26 -6.66
CA MET A 188 6.16 2.77 -7.62
C MET A 188 5.21 3.89 -8.02
N THR A 189 4.71 3.76 -9.23
CA THR A 189 3.64 4.55 -9.79
C THR A 189 2.37 3.72 -9.77
N VAL A 190 1.32 4.27 -9.14
CA VAL A 190 0.00 3.65 -9.06
C VAL A 190 -0.97 4.45 -9.90
N THR A 191 -1.61 3.80 -10.88
CA THR A 191 -2.74 4.33 -11.63
C THR A 191 -4.03 3.78 -11.04
N PHE A 192 -4.92 4.66 -10.58
CA PHE A 192 -6.21 4.31 -9.97
C PHE A 192 -7.33 4.19 -11.01
N ASP A 193 -8.50 3.75 -10.56
CA ASP A 193 -9.73 3.60 -11.35
C ASP A 193 -10.22 4.90 -12.00
N ASN A 194 -9.93 6.06 -11.38
CA ASN A 194 -10.20 7.38 -11.95
C ASN A 194 -9.15 7.86 -12.97
N ASN A 195 -8.25 6.96 -13.42
CA ASN A 195 -7.13 7.22 -14.31
C ASN A 195 -6.06 8.19 -13.77
N THR A 196 -6.17 8.63 -12.51
CA THR A 196 -5.09 9.41 -11.90
C THR A 196 -3.90 8.51 -11.61
N GLN A 197 -2.72 9.04 -11.91
CA GLN A 197 -1.46 8.38 -11.67
C GLN A 197 -0.69 9.10 -10.55
N ARG A 198 -0.17 8.34 -9.59
CA ARG A 198 0.51 8.89 -8.41
C ARG A 198 1.78 8.13 -8.06
N GLN A 199 2.76 8.84 -7.50
CA GLN A 199 3.99 8.25 -6.99
C GLN A 199 3.81 7.83 -5.53
N TRP A 200 4.22 6.61 -5.24
CA TRP A 200 4.16 5.94 -3.96
C TRP A 200 5.55 5.35 -3.68
N SER A 201 5.99 5.44 -2.45
CA SER A 201 7.19 4.76 -1.97
C SER A 201 6.82 3.79 -0.87
N VAL A 202 7.60 2.72 -0.74
CA VAL A 202 7.39 1.64 0.21
C VAL A 202 8.68 1.37 0.98
N ALA A 203 8.54 1.11 2.26
CA ALA A 203 9.62 0.67 3.14
C ALA A 203 9.05 -0.21 4.25
N ARG A 204 9.14 -1.54 4.06
CA ARG A 204 8.51 -2.53 4.93
C ARG A 204 9.49 -3.63 5.31
N GLN A 205 9.20 -4.28 6.43
CA GLN A 205 9.79 -5.56 6.78
C GLN A 205 8.67 -6.59 6.91
N ARG A 206 8.85 -7.74 6.26
CA ARG A 206 8.00 -8.92 6.42
C ARG A 206 8.77 -9.96 7.22
N GLU A 207 8.24 -10.33 8.37
CA GLU A 207 8.75 -11.39 9.22
C GLU A 207 7.91 -12.64 9.04
N PHE A 208 8.53 -13.72 8.60
CA PHE A 208 7.96 -15.05 8.45
C PHE A 208 8.34 -15.88 9.66
N ALA A 209 7.34 -16.47 10.32
CA ALA A 209 7.52 -17.33 11.47
C ALA A 209 6.52 -18.50 11.42
N ARG A 210 6.87 -19.60 12.10
CA ARG A 210 5.96 -20.72 12.32
C ARG A 210 5.10 -20.43 13.55
N SER A 211 3.79 -20.61 13.42
CA SER A 211 2.87 -20.52 14.57
C SER A 211 3.01 -21.75 15.48
N GLN A 212 2.37 -21.70 16.65
CA GLN A 212 2.29 -22.85 17.55
C GLN A 212 1.47 -24.01 16.95
N GLN A 213 0.66 -23.76 15.91
CA GLN A 213 -0.13 -24.76 15.18
C GLN A 213 0.50 -25.08 13.82
N ASP A 214 1.81 -24.90 13.67
CA ASP A 214 2.56 -25.25 12.47
C ASP A 214 2.11 -24.56 11.18
N SER A 215 1.46 -23.39 11.30
CA SER A 215 1.04 -22.56 10.17
C SER A 215 2.02 -21.42 9.92
N LEU A 216 2.24 -21.04 8.66
CA LEU A 216 3.03 -19.85 8.35
C LEU A 216 2.30 -18.57 8.82
N VAL A 217 3.00 -17.71 9.55
CA VAL A 217 2.53 -16.38 9.96
C VAL A 217 3.49 -15.34 9.39
N ILE A 218 2.91 -14.28 8.81
CA ILE A 218 3.64 -13.15 8.26
C ILE A 218 3.26 -11.91 9.05
N THR A 219 4.26 -11.25 9.62
CA THR A 219 4.11 -10.00 10.36
C THR A 219 4.77 -8.88 9.56
N VAL A 220 4.03 -7.82 9.25
CA VAL A 220 4.54 -6.68 8.46
C VAL A 220 4.63 -5.44 9.33
N THR A 221 5.76 -4.74 9.24
CA THR A 221 6.04 -3.47 9.95
C THR A 221 6.65 -2.46 8.99
N GLY A 222 6.40 -1.17 9.20
CA GLY A 222 7.07 -0.10 8.45
C GLY A 222 8.50 0.11 8.95
N THR A 223 9.43 0.41 8.05
CA THR A 223 10.86 0.59 8.37
C THR A 223 11.38 1.99 8.12
N HIS A 224 10.59 2.86 7.49
CA HIS A 224 11.00 4.23 7.24
C HIS A 224 10.72 5.14 8.44
N THR A 225 11.55 6.18 8.57
CA THR A 225 11.42 7.24 9.57
C THR A 225 11.62 8.57 8.89
N ASP A 226 10.71 9.50 9.14
CA ASP A 226 10.78 10.89 8.68
C ASP A 226 10.59 11.83 9.87
N GLY A 227 11.66 12.55 10.24
CA GLY A 227 11.72 13.33 11.48
C GLY A 227 11.45 12.46 12.72
N GLN A 228 10.39 12.79 13.47
CA GLN A 228 9.95 12.05 14.66
C GLN A 228 8.96 10.90 14.34
N THR A 229 8.52 10.81 13.08
CA THR A 229 7.50 9.88 12.63
C THR A 229 8.18 8.57 12.22
N THR A 230 8.10 7.55 13.06
CA THR A 230 8.67 6.21 12.80
C THR A 230 7.62 5.23 12.30
N GLY A 231 8.06 4.06 11.81
CA GLY A 231 7.16 2.98 11.39
C GLY A 231 6.40 3.29 10.10
N ILE A 232 6.88 4.24 9.29
CA ILE A 232 6.29 4.57 8.00
C ILE A 232 6.51 3.38 7.06
N ALA A 233 5.42 2.85 6.53
CA ALA A 233 5.42 1.73 5.59
C ALA A 233 5.28 2.22 4.15
N GLU A 234 4.54 3.31 3.95
CA GLU A 234 4.24 3.88 2.64
C GLU A 234 4.08 5.40 2.74
N TRP A 235 4.43 6.10 1.67
CA TRP A 235 4.21 7.55 1.55
C TRP A 235 4.18 7.95 0.08
N GLY A 236 3.64 9.13 -0.21
CA GLY A 236 3.54 9.64 -1.57
C GLY A 236 2.35 10.57 -1.74
N THR A 237 1.68 10.48 -2.88
CA THR A 237 0.49 11.30 -3.18
C THR A 237 -0.73 10.41 -3.40
N ASN A 238 -1.87 10.76 -2.80
CA ASN A 238 -3.10 10.01 -2.98
C ASN A 238 -3.82 10.39 -4.29
N ARG A 239 -4.91 9.68 -4.65
CA ARG A 239 -5.65 9.94 -5.90
C ARG A 239 -6.20 11.38 -6.00
N PHE A 240 -6.42 12.05 -4.87
CA PHE A 240 -6.86 13.45 -4.81
C PHE A 240 -5.73 14.47 -4.95
N GLY A 241 -4.47 14.03 -5.07
CA GLY A 241 -3.31 14.91 -5.21
C GLY A 241 -2.73 15.41 -3.88
N ALA A 242 -3.21 14.92 -2.73
CA ALA A 242 -2.66 15.28 -1.43
C ALA A 242 -1.51 14.34 -1.03
N SER A 243 -0.45 14.90 -0.45
CA SER A 243 0.64 14.13 0.14
C SER A 243 0.16 13.34 1.35
N PHE A 244 0.65 12.12 1.53
CA PHE A 244 0.33 11.29 2.69
C PHE A 244 1.52 10.47 3.18
N SER A 245 1.44 10.02 4.42
CA SER A 245 2.24 8.91 4.94
C SER A 245 1.36 7.94 5.70
N THR A 246 1.68 6.65 5.60
CA THR A 246 1.01 5.56 6.31
C THR A 246 2.00 4.88 7.24
N GLN A 247 1.73 4.94 8.54
CA GLN A 247 2.49 4.26 9.57
C GLN A 247 1.82 2.95 9.93
N ILE A 248 2.59 1.88 10.11
CA ILE A 248 2.10 0.66 10.77
C ILE A 248 2.33 0.85 12.27
N VAL A 249 1.26 1.16 13.00
CA VAL A 249 1.30 1.43 14.46
C VAL A 249 1.06 0.18 15.30
N GLU A 250 0.37 -0.81 14.74
CA GLU A 250 0.36 -2.19 15.24
C GLU A 250 0.66 -3.14 14.07
N PRO A 251 1.60 -4.09 14.20
CA PRO A 251 2.03 -4.93 13.08
C PRO A 251 0.87 -5.60 12.37
N LEU A 252 0.89 -5.54 11.03
CA LEU A 252 -0.10 -6.20 10.19
C LEU A 252 0.19 -7.70 10.20
N ARG A 253 -0.83 -8.53 10.46
CA ARG A 253 -0.66 -9.98 10.58
C ARG A 253 -1.46 -10.71 9.52
N PHE A 254 -0.76 -11.55 8.78
CA PHE A 254 -1.30 -12.50 7.82
C PHE A 254 -0.96 -13.91 8.31
N ALA A 255 -1.86 -14.87 8.10
CA ALA A 255 -1.60 -16.25 8.50
C ALA A 255 -2.13 -17.21 7.45
N GLN A 256 -1.45 -18.33 7.28
CA GLN A 256 -1.89 -19.41 6.39
C GLN A 256 -3.27 -19.96 6.81
N SER A 257 -3.53 -20.06 8.12
CA SER A 257 -4.86 -20.41 8.67
C SER A 257 -5.97 -19.40 8.33
N CYS A 258 -5.58 -18.19 7.90
CA CYS A 258 -6.45 -17.13 7.37
C CYS A 258 -6.43 -17.05 5.84
N HIS A 259 -5.93 -18.08 5.14
CA HIS A 259 -5.68 -18.03 3.69
C HIS A 259 -4.79 -16.84 3.28
N PHE A 260 -3.82 -16.50 4.13
CA PHE A 260 -2.92 -15.35 3.98
C PHE A 260 -3.65 -14.01 3.79
N ARG A 261 -4.86 -13.86 4.33
CA ARG A 261 -5.56 -12.58 4.40
C ARG A 261 -5.04 -11.75 5.58
N LEU A 262 -5.10 -10.43 5.45
CA LEU A 262 -4.80 -9.50 6.54
C LEU A 262 -5.84 -9.69 7.65
N GLY A 263 -5.44 -10.30 8.77
CA GLY A 263 -6.36 -10.71 9.84
C GLY A 263 -6.31 -9.84 11.08
N ALA A 264 -5.30 -8.97 11.22
CA ALA A 264 -5.16 -8.03 12.33
C ALA A 264 -4.12 -6.95 12.02
N GLY A 265 -4.14 -5.88 12.82
CA GLY A 265 -3.15 -4.81 12.81
C GLY A 265 -3.79 -3.43 12.68
N LYS A 266 -2.97 -2.39 12.80
CA LYS A 266 -3.41 -1.00 12.72
C LYS A 266 -2.44 -0.16 11.93
N VAL A 267 -3.00 0.72 11.10
CA VAL A 267 -2.25 1.78 10.44
C VAL A 267 -2.77 3.15 10.83
N GLN A 268 -1.90 4.15 10.72
CA GLN A 268 -2.26 5.56 10.84
C GLN A 268 -1.89 6.27 9.54
N HIS A 269 -2.88 6.91 8.92
CA HIS A 269 -2.70 7.79 7.77
C HIS A 269 -2.55 9.23 8.24
N ASN A 270 -1.52 9.90 7.76
CA ASN A 270 -1.26 11.33 7.95
C ASN A 270 -1.33 12.05 6.60
N GLY A 271 -1.68 13.33 6.59
CA GLY A 271 -1.70 14.17 5.37
C GLY A 271 -2.97 14.06 4.50
N VAL A 272 -3.95 13.25 4.92
CA VAL A 272 -5.18 12.98 4.14
C VAL A 272 -6.35 13.91 4.48
N GLY A 273 -6.04 15.07 5.08
CA GLY A 273 -7.01 16.03 5.62
C GLY A 273 -7.25 15.86 7.13
N ALA A 274 -7.17 14.63 7.64
CA ALA A 274 -7.18 14.33 9.07
C ALA A 274 -6.28 13.14 9.39
N THR A 275 -5.74 13.09 10.61
CA THR A 275 -5.06 11.87 11.09
C THR A 275 -6.10 10.78 11.27
N THR A 276 -5.93 9.68 10.55
CA THR A 276 -6.91 8.58 10.50
C THR A 276 -6.27 7.29 10.94
N VAL A 277 -6.85 6.63 11.94
CA VAL A 277 -6.42 5.30 12.38
C VAL A 277 -7.33 4.25 11.77
N VAL A 278 -6.75 3.26 11.09
CA VAL A 278 -7.46 2.14 10.47
C VAL A 278 -7.08 0.86 11.19
N THR A 279 -8.09 0.15 11.71
CA THR A 279 -7.93 -1.16 12.36
C THR A 279 -8.48 -2.27 11.46
N TYR A 280 -7.69 -3.32 11.25
CA TYR A 280 -8.03 -4.46 10.40
C TYR A 280 -8.48 -5.69 11.22
N GLY A 281 -9.03 -6.70 10.54
CA GLY A 281 -9.39 -7.97 11.17
C GLY A 281 -10.74 -7.99 11.89
N LEU A 282 -11.69 -7.18 11.43
CA LEU A 282 -12.98 -6.98 12.10
C LEU A 282 -14.14 -7.66 11.36
N ASN A 283 -15.26 -7.83 12.04
CA ASN A 283 -16.56 -8.16 11.45
C ASN A 283 -17.34 -6.89 11.06
N ALA A 284 -18.54 -7.06 10.50
CA ALA A 284 -19.40 -5.96 10.06
C ALA A 284 -19.81 -5.00 11.21
N GLN A 285 -19.75 -5.44 12.46
CA GLN A 285 -20.01 -4.64 13.66
C GLN A 285 -18.76 -3.92 14.19
N GLY A 286 -17.59 -4.08 13.54
CA GLY A 286 -16.34 -3.46 13.94
C GLY A 286 -15.67 -4.10 15.15
N ALA A 287 -16.07 -5.35 15.49
CA ALA A 287 -15.44 -6.17 16.53
C ALA A 287 -14.43 -7.16 15.90
N PRO A 288 -13.35 -7.53 16.61
CA PRO A 288 -12.39 -8.53 16.12
C PRO A 288 -13.06 -9.85 15.77
N THR A 289 -12.71 -10.46 14.63
CA THR A 289 -13.39 -11.67 14.14
C THR A 289 -12.53 -12.94 14.13
N GLY A 290 -11.24 -12.87 14.52
CA GLY A 290 -10.36 -14.04 14.59
C GLY A 290 -9.81 -14.52 13.24
N CYS A 291 -9.23 -15.72 13.25
CA CYS A 291 -8.51 -16.33 12.12
C CYS A 291 -8.74 -17.86 12.06
N PRO A 292 -9.49 -18.39 11.09
CA PRO A 292 -10.24 -17.66 10.06
C PRO A 292 -11.40 -16.87 10.68
N GLY A 293 -11.62 -15.67 10.17
CA GLY A 293 -12.67 -14.76 10.61
C GLY A 293 -13.84 -14.69 9.64
N ALA A 294 -14.74 -13.74 9.88
CA ALA A 294 -15.85 -13.44 8.99
C ALA A 294 -15.35 -13.15 7.56
N ASN A 295 -16.15 -13.56 6.57
CA ASN A 295 -15.90 -13.26 5.17
C ASN A 295 -17.06 -12.40 4.63
N PRO A 296 -16.80 -11.15 4.18
CA PRO A 296 -15.50 -10.48 4.11
C PRO A 296 -14.97 -10.05 5.49
N TYR A 297 -13.66 -9.79 5.58
CA TYR A 297 -13.08 -9.04 6.68
C TYR A 297 -13.44 -7.56 6.54
N TYR A 298 -13.51 -6.84 7.66
CA TYR A 298 -13.80 -5.43 7.71
C TYR A 298 -12.67 -4.65 8.37
N PHE A 299 -12.43 -3.43 7.88
CA PHE A 299 -11.62 -2.46 8.57
C PHE A 299 -12.52 -1.40 9.21
N LYS A 300 -12.01 -0.76 10.26
CA LYS A 300 -12.62 0.40 10.91
C LYS A 300 -11.67 1.59 10.84
N ALA A 301 -12.05 2.62 10.11
CA ALA A 301 -11.36 3.89 10.03
C ALA A 301 -11.96 4.88 11.04
N VAL A 302 -11.11 5.54 11.83
CA VAL A 302 -11.50 6.50 12.87
C VAL A 302 -10.66 7.76 12.73
N TRP A 303 -11.31 8.93 12.73
CA TRP A 303 -10.66 10.24 12.68
C TRP A 303 -11.48 11.29 13.44
N THR A 304 -10.86 12.44 13.72
CA THR A 304 -11.56 13.60 14.29
C THR A 304 -12.09 14.49 13.17
N GLY A 305 -13.40 14.71 13.14
CA GLY A 305 -14.05 15.60 12.18
C GLY A 305 -13.89 17.09 12.52
N ALA A 306 -14.33 17.97 11.62
CA ALA A 306 -14.17 19.43 11.75
C ALA A 306 -14.78 20.03 13.04
N GLY A 307 -15.82 19.41 13.61
CA GLY A 307 -16.43 19.83 14.88
C GLY A 307 -15.81 19.21 16.14
N GLY A 308 -14.64 18.56 16.04
CA GLY A 308 -14.02 17.84 17.17
C GLY A 308 -14.65 16.48 17.50
N ASN A 309 -15.73 16.11 16.81
CA ASN A 309 -16.40 14.83 16.99
C ASN A 309 -15.62 13.68 16.33
N THR A 310 -15.57 12.53 17.00
CA THR A 310 -15.02 11.31 16.42
C THR A 310 -15.95 10.78 15.33
N GLN A 311 -15.40 10.58 14.14
CA GLN A 311 -16.06 9.93 13.01
C GLN A 311 -15.56 8.49 12.88
N THR A 312 -16.43 7.59 12.43
CA THR A 312 -16.10 6.17 12.29
C THR A 312 -16.77 5.60 11.05
N VAL A 313 -15.99 4.86 10.26
CA VAL A 313 -16.49 4.12 9.10
C VAL A 313 -15.99 2.68 9.17
N ILE A 314 -16.88 1.73 8.93
CA ILE A 314 -16.58 0.30 8.87
C ILE A 314 -16.90 -0.18 7.45
N ARG A 315 -15.92 -0.78 6.78
CA ARG A 315 -16.06 -1.24 5.38
C ARG A 315 -15.39 -2.60 5.17
N PRO A 316 -15.94 -3.44 4.29
CA PRO A 316 -15.29 -4.67 3.92
C PRO A 316 -13.99 -4.38 3.16
N TYR A 317 -12.99 -5.23 3.33
CA TYR A 317 -11.84 -5.30 2.46
C TYR A 317 -11.60 -6.73 1.99
N PHE A 318 -10.87 -6.81 0.89
CA PHE A 318 -10.59 -8.03 0.16
C PHE A 318 -9.08 -8.20 0.02
#